data_AF-X8E8E0-F1
#
_entry.id   AF-X8E8E0-F1
#
_cell.length_a   1.000
_cell.length_b   1.000
_cell.length_c   1.000
_cell.angle_alpha   90.00
_cell.angle_beta   90.00
_cell.angle_gamma   90.00
#
_symmetry.space_group_name_H-M   'P 1'
#
loop_
_entity.id
_entity.type
_entity.pdbx_description
1 polymer ?
#
loop_
_entity_poly.entity_id
_entity_poly.type
_entity_poly.pdbx_seq_one_letter_code
_entity_poly.pdbx_strand_id
1 'polypeptide(L)'
;MSALMVLLVALPLVSMLICVRAPHRVAAATTALTGIVALLLAAALVPQSLEGTISAGHYLRADALSVIFLLGTCFLYATVGVYSIGYFADEERAVRSDTADEQELFARYSTRFFLGLNAFAWSMICAPLVNSLAVLWIAVEITTVVSALLVALDNTEGATEAAWKYVLIASSGLGIALLATIFMYYSGARVLGESYDLAFDPLVAAGSQLPDTPVRLAFVLAVVGFGTKVGLFPVHTWLPDAHAEAPTPVSALLSGSLLAVSFYAILRYYQIAVAALGPRFPQTVLLVFGVLSLLLAALYLLEQRDIKRLLAYSSVEHMGIIAIGVSFGAPIAFSGCCCMSSRTLPPRPTRSWALVCSCASSAPRSSAAWRRASRCYRGQDRCSWLPFWHCRRCRHSACFAANSRSFPAASPTAATSPRSRWSSWSTWPSSA
;
A
#
# COMPACT_ATOMS: atom_id res chain seq x y z
N MET A 1 -13.11 -15.85 19.95
CA MET A 1 -12.41 -14.77 19.21
C MET A 1 -11.20 -15.28 18.44
N SER A 2 -10.43 -16.25 18.96
CA SER A 2 -9.46 -17.00 18.14
C SER A 2 -10.09 -17.64 16.88
N ALA A 3 -11.34 -18.12 17.00
CA ALA A 3 -12.13 -18.58 15.85
C ALA A 3 -12.43 -17.48 14.81
N LEU A 4 -12.54 -16.20 15.21
CA LEU A 4 -12.75 -15.10 14.27
C LEU A 4 -11.50 -14.86 13.41
N MET A 5 -10.31 -14.97 14.00
CA MET A 5 -9.05 -14.85 13.26
C MET A 5 -8.87 -15.99 12.26
N VAL A 6 -9.17 -17.22 12.67
CA VAL A 6 -9.13 -18.39 11.78
C VAL A 6 -10.15 -18.23 10.65
N LEU A 7 -11.36 -17.78 10.96
CA LEU A 7 -12.40 -17.51 9.97
C LEU A 7 -11.97 -16.41 8.99
N LEU A 8 -11.36 -15.33 9.48
CA LEU A 8 -10.87 -14.22 8.66
C LEU A 8 -9.83 -14.68 7.62
N VAL A 9 -8.95 -15.62 8.00
CA VAL A 9 -7.97 -16.24 7.11
C VAL A 9 -8.63 -17.26 6.16
N ALA A 10 -9.59 -18.04 6.64
CA ALA A 10 -10.22 -19.09 5.83
C ALA A 10 -11.15 -18.52 4.73
N LEU A 11 -11.80 -17.39 4.99
CA LEU A 11 -12.83 -16.81 4.13
C LEU A 11 -12.37 -16.52 2.69
N PRO A 12 -11.25 -15.79 2.45
CA PRO A 12 -10.75 -15.58 1.10
C PRO A 12 -10.34 -16.88 0.38
N LEU A 13 -9.84 -17.89 1.10
CA LEU A 13 -9.49 -19.20 0.51
C LEU A 13 -10.74 -19.96 0.06
N VAL A 14 -11.79 -19.97 0.88
CA VAL A 14 -13.06 -20.61 0.51
C VAL A 14 -13.67 -19.92 -0.70
N SER A 15 -13.66 -18.58 -0.73
CA SER A 15 -14.11 -17.81 -1.90
C SER A 15 -13.28 -18.11 -3.15
N MET A 16 -11.95 -18.20 -3.01
CA MET A 16 -11.06 -18.62 -4.10
C MET A 16 -11.44 -19.99 -4.65
N LEU A 17 -11.69 -20.99 -3.80
CA LEU A 17 -12.08 -22.34 -4.24
C LEU A 17 -13.45 -22.35 -4.95
N ILE A 18 -14.40 -21.54 -4.49
CA ILE A 18 -15.71 -21.38 -5.16
C ILE A 18 -15.53 -20.78 -6.56
N CYS A 19 -14.64 -19.78 -6.70
CA CYS A 19 -14.38 -19.10 -7.97
C CYS A 19 -13.75 -19.99 -9.05
N VAL A 20 -13.20 -21.16 -8.72
CA VAL A 20 -12.61 -22.09 -9.71
C VAL A 20 -13.64 -22.61 -10.71
N ARG A 21 -14.89 -22.80 -10.27
CA ARG A 21 -15.97 -23.38 -11.10
C ARG A 21 -17.18 -22.47 -11.25
N ALA A 22 -17.22 -21.35 -10.53
CA ALA A 22 -18.36 -20.45 -10.55
C ALA A 22 -18.33 -19.56 -11.81
N PRO A 23 -19.50 -19.24 -12.40
CA PRO A 23 -19.57 -18.21 -13.43
C PRO A 23 -19.20 -16.84 -12.84
N HIS A 24 -18.73 -15.91 -13.68
CA HIS A 24 -18.18 -14.62 -13.25
C HIS A 24 -19.11 -13.81 -12.35
N ARG A 25 -20.44 -13.85 -12.59
CA ARG A 25 -21.42 -13.16 -11.74
C ARG A 25 -21.47 -13.71 -10.31
N VAL A 26 -21.39 -15.03 -10.18
CA VAL A 26 -21.35 -15.69 -8.86
C VAL A 26 -20.01 -15.42 -8.20
N ALA A 27 -18.90 -15.53 -8.94
CA ALA A 27 -17.55 -15.22 -8.44
C ALA A 27 -17.43 -13.76 -7.93
N ALA A 28 -18.01 -12.80 -8.64
CA ALA A 28 -18.04 -11.40 -8.23
C ALA A 28 -18.87 -11.20 -6.96
N ALA A 29 -20.07 -11.79 -6.91
CA ALA A 29 -20.94 -11.71 -5.74
C ALA A 29 -20.34 -12.38 -4.50
N THR A 30 -19.71 -13.56 -4.66
CA THR A 30 -19.03 -14.24 -3.56
C THR A 30 -17.84 -13.43 -3.06
N THR A 31 -17.02 -12.89 -3.95
CA THR A 31 -15.87 -12.05 -3.58
C THR A 31 -16.31 -10.80 -2.81
N ALA A 32 -17.36 -10.10 -3.28
CA ALA A 32 -17.92 -8.95 -2.60
C ALA A 32 -18.49 -9.30 -1.21
N LEU A 33 -19.25 -10.39 -1.11
CA LEU A 33 -19.78 -10.88 0.16
C LEU A 33 -18.66 -11.24 1.14
N THR A 34 -17.65 -11.97 0.68
CA THR A 34 -16.48 -12.34 1.47
C THR A 34 -15.73 -11.11 1.98
N GLY A 35 -15.57 -10.07 1.15
CA GLY A 35 -14.96 -8.81 1.57
C GLY A 35 -15.76 -8.09 2.66
N ILE A 36 -17.09 -8.00 2.51
CA ILE A 36 -17.96 -7.38 3.53
C ILE A 36 -17.91 -8.17 4.84
N VAL A 37 -17.99 -9.50 4.78
CA VAL A 37 -17.90 -10.35 5.97
C VAL A 37 -16.53 -10.22 6.64
N ALA A 38 -15.45 -10.20 5.86
CA ALA A 38 -14.10 -9.98 6.38
C ALA A 38 -13.96 -8.63 7.10
N LEU A 39 -14.54 -7.56 6.55
CA LEU A 39 -14.57 -6.24 7.20
C LEU A 39 -15.35 -6.26 8.53
N LEU A 40 -16.51 -6.91 8.57
CA LEU A 40 -17.30 -7.04 9.80
C LEU A 40 -16.55 -7.84 10.86
N LEU A 41 -15.85 -8.91 10.48
CA LEU A 41 -15.02 -9.70 11.38
C LEU A 41 -13.81 -8.90 11.89
N ALA A 42 -13.14 -8.14 11.03
CA ALA A 42 -12.05 -7.25 11.44
C ALA A 42 -12.54 -6.17 12.41
N ALA A 43 -13.72 -5.59 12.17
CA ALA A 43 -14.36 -4.64 13.09
C ALA A 43 -14.72 -5.27 14.44
N ALA A 44 -15.15 -6.53 14.45
CA ALA A 44 -15.45 -7.27 15.67
C ALA A 44 -14.21 -7.54 16.55
N LEU A 45 -12.99 -7.48 15.99
CA LEU A 45 -11.74 -7.63 16.74
C LEU A 45 -11.33 -6.34 17.48
N VAL A 46 -11.88 -5.18 17.11
CA VAL A 46 -11.47 -3.86 17.65
C VAL A 46 -11.58 -3.78 19.18
N PRO A 47 -12.72 -4.10 19.83
CA PRO A 47 -12.88 -3.89 21.27
C PRO A 47 -11.82 -4.65 22.08
N GLN A 48 -11.56 -5.90 21.69
CA GLN A 48 -10.61 -6.75 22.42
C GLN A 48 -9.15 -6.38 22.11
N SER A 49 -8.85 -5.89 20.91
CA SER A 49 -7.51 -5.40 20.57
C SER A 49 -7.06 -4.18 21.40
N LEU A 50 -8.02 -3.45 21.98
CA LEU A 50 -7.75 -2.35 22.91
C LEU A 50 -7.45 -2.84 24.33
N GLU A 51 -7.90 -4.04 24.69
CA GLU A 51 -7.70 -4.63 26.03
C GLU A 51 -6.40 -5.44 26.12
N GLY A 52 -5.94 -6.00 24.99
CA GLY A 52 -4.69 -6.74 24.92
C GLY A 52 -4.47 -7.45 23.58
N THR A 53 -3.40 -8.25 23.51
CA THR A 53 -3.08 -9.07 22.34
C THR A 53 -3.98 -10.31 22.29
N ILE A 54 -4.59 -10.55 21.15
CA ILE A 54 -5.40 -11.74 20.88
C ILE A 54 -4.50 -12.74 20.15
N SER A 55 -4.35 -13.94 20.71
CA SER A 55 -3.59 -15.03 20.08
C SER A 55 -4.49 -16.21 19.76
N ALA A 56 -4.24 -16.84 18.61
CA ALA A 56 -4.91 -18.05 18.17
C ALA A 56 -3.84 -19.10 17.84
N GLY A 57 -3.57 -19.98 18.80
CA GLY A 57 -2.45 -20.92 18.72
C GLY A 57 -1.10 -20.18 18.73
N HIS A 58 -0.08 -20.82 18.16
CA HIS A 58 1.29 -20.29 18.14
C HIS A 58 1.54 -19.27 17.02
N TYR A 59 0.82 -19.42 15.90
CA TYR A 59 1.13 -18.72 14.65
C TYR A 59 0.31 -17.45 14.42
N LEU A 60 -0.90 -17.36 14.96
CA LEU A 60 -1.79 -16.23 14.72
C LEU A 60 -1.88 -15.30 15.92
N ARG A 61 -1.75 -14.00 15.65
CA ARG A 61 -1.77 -12.90 16.61
C ARG A 61 -2.46 -11.68 16.00
N ALA A 62 -3.30 -11.01 16.79
CA ALA A 62 -3.84 -9.70 16.48
C ALA A 62 -3.66 -8.78 17.69
N ASP A 63 -2.90 -7.71 17.52
CA ASP A 63 -2.85 -6.58 18.46
C ASP A 63 -3.49 -5.34 17.83
N ALA A 64 -3.53 -4.24 18.58
CA ALA A 64 -4.11 -2.97 18.11
C ALA A 64 -3.49 -2.50 16.77
N LEU A 65 -2.18 -2.70 16.58
CA LEU A 65 -1.51 -2.34 15.32
C LEU A 65 -2.01 -3.22 14.18
N SER A 66 -2.00 -4.54 14.34
CA SER A 66 -2.51 -5.49 13.33
C SER A 66 -3.95 -5.18 12.94
N VAL A 67 -4.82 -4.89 13.91
CA VAL A 67 -6.25 -4.61 13.64
C VAL A 67 -6.44 -3.35 12.79
N ILE A 68 -5.64 -2.29 12.97
CA ILE A 68 -5.72 -1.09 12.14
C ILE A 68 -5.41 -1.42 10.66
N PHE A 69 -4.34 -2.17 10.41
CA PHE A 69 -3.98 -2.59 9.05
C PHE A 69 -5.00 -3.58 8.46
N LEU A 70 -5.55 -4.48 9.28
CA LEU A 70 -6.62 -5.39 8.86
C LEU A 70 -7.89 -4.66 8.47
N LEU A 71 -8.30 -3.65 9.22
CA LEU A 71 -9.47 -2.83 8.89
C LEU A 71 -9.29 -2.14 7.54
N GLY A 72 -8.14 -1.50 7.31
CA GLY A 72 -7.83 -0.88 6.03
C GLY A 72 -7.84 -1.88 4.87
N THR A 73 -7.18 -3.03 5.06
CA THR A 73 -7.10 -4.12 4.08
C THR A 73 -8.49 -4.68 3.76
N CYS A 74 -9.29 -5.01 4.77
CA CYS A 74 -10.62 -5.58 4.60
C CYS A 74 -11.60 -4.57 4.02
N PHE A 75 -11.48 -3.28 4.37
CA PHE A 75 -12.29 -2.21 3.80
C PHE A 75 -12.02 -2.07 2.30
N LEU A 76 -10.74 -2.00 1.90
CA LEU A 76 -10.37 -1.95 0.49
C LEU A 76 -10.80 -3.22 -0.24
N TYR A 77 -10.63 -4.39 0.36
CA TYR A 77 -11.07 -5.64 -0.24
C TYR A 77 -12.60 -5.68 -0.46
N ALA A 78 -13.41 -5.22 0.52
CA ALA A 78 -14.85 -5.12 0.37
C ALA A 78 -15.26 -4.16 -0.75
N THR A 79 -14.68 -2.95 -0.77
CA THR A 79 -14.99 -1.95 -1.80
C THR A 79 -14.58 -2.40 -3.20
N VAL A 80 -13.41 -3.03 -3.34
CA VAL A 80 -12.92 -3.60 -4.60
C VAL A 80 -13.78 -4.78 -5.05
N GLY A 81 -14.21 -5.64 -4.12
CA GLY A 81 -15.17 -6.71 -4.40
C GLY A 81 -16.49 -6.17 -4.97
N VAL A 82 -17.07 -5.15 -4.33
CA VAL A 82 -18.30 -4.50 -4.83
C VAL A 82 -18.07 -3.81 -6.19
N TYR A 83 -16.96 -3.10 -6.35
CA TYR A 83 -16.61 -2.44 -7.61
C TYR A 83 -16.42 -3.43 -8.77
N SER A 84 -15.85 -4.61 -8.49
CA SER A 84 -15.61 -5.64 -9.50
C SER A 84 -16.89 -6.18 -10.16
N ILE A 85 -18.03 -6.12 -9.47
CA ILE A 85 -19.34 -6.49 -10.05
C ILE A 85 -19.70 -5.55 -11.19
N GLY A 86 -19.53 -4.24 -11.01
CA GLY A 86 -19.80 -3.24 -12.04
C GLY A 86 -18.78 -3.32 -13.18
N TYR A 87 -17.50 -3.46 -12.83
CA TYR A 87 -16.40 -3.59 -13.78
C TYR A 87 -16.64 -4.73 -14.79
N PHE A 88 -16.94 -5.95 -14.31
CA PHE A 88 -17.20 -7.09 -15.18
C PHE A 88 -18.57 -7.05 -15.87
N ALA A 89 -19.55 -6.32 -15.32
CA ALA A 89 -20.82 -6.10 -16.01
C ALA A 89 -20.65 -5.22 -17.26
N ASP A 90 -19.71 -4.27 -17.23
CA ASP A 90 -19.36 -3.43 -18.38
C ASP A 90 -18.53 -4.21 -19.40
N GLU A 91 -17.54 -5.01 -18.97
CA GLU A 91 -16.79 -5.90 -19.87
C GLU A 91 -17.69 -6.96 -20.53
N GLU A 92 -18.60 -7.58 -19.78
CA GLU A 92 -19.55 -8.56 -20.33
C GLU A 92 -20.42 -7.94 -21.43
N ARG A 93 -20.86 -6.68 -21.27
CA ARG A 93 -21.65 -5.97 -22.29
C ARG A 93 -20.84 -5.71 -23.56
N ALA A 94 -19.54 -5.45 -23.44
CA ALA A 94 -18.65 -5.24 -24.57
C ALA A 94 -18.42 -6.54 -25.36
N VAL A 95 -18.29 -7.68 -24.67
CA VAL A 95 -18.02 -8.99 -25.30
C VAL A 95 -19.30 -9.68 -25.81
N ARG A 96 -20.49 -9.31 -25.32
CA ARG A 96 -21.75 -10.00 -25.67
C ARG A 96 -22.14 -9.94 -27.15
N SER A 97 -21.61 -8.99 -27.92
CA SER A 97 -21.84 -8.89 -29.37
C SER A 97 -20.87 -9.71 -30.22
N ASP A 98 -19.88 -10.36 -29.59
CA ASP A 98 -18.71 -10.94 -30.24
C ASP A 98 -18.79 -12.47 -30.37
N THR A 99 -17.75 -13.06 -30.95
CA THR A 99 -17.69 -14.48 -31.33
C THR A 99 -17.67 -15.43 -30.11
N ALA A 100 -18.01 -16.71 -30.33
CA ALA A 100 -18.00 -17.72 -29.26
C ALA A 100 -16.61 -17.91 -28.61
N ASP A 101 -15.54 -17.72 -29.38
CA ASP A 101 -14.16 -17.83 -28.90
C ASP A 101 -13.81 -16.69 -27.92
N GLU A 102 -14.30 -15.47 -28.15
CA GLU A 102 -14.09 -14.32 -27.26
C GLU A 102 -14.84 -14.46 -25.94
N GLN A 103 -16.02 -15.11 -25.96
CA GLN A 103 -16.76 -15.45 -24.75
C GLN A 103 -16.00 -16.47 -23.89
N GLU A 104 -15.36 -17.46 -24.51
CA GLU A 104 -14.53 -18.42 -23.79
C GLU A 104 -13.28 -17.75 -23.20
N LEU A 105 -12.63 -16.86 -23.97
CA LEU A 105 -11.48 -16.10 -23.48
C LEU A 105 -11.86 -15.22 -22.28
N PHE A 106 -13.00 -14.53 -22.33
CA PHE A 106 -13.52 -13.74 -21.21
C PHE A 106 -13.83 -14.59 -19.97
N ALA A 107 -14.42 -15.77 -20.14
CA ALA A 107 -14.67 -16.69 -19.03
C ALA A 107 -13.36 -17.13 -18.35
N ARG A 108 -12.31 -17.41 -19.14
CA ARG A 108 -10.98 -17.77 -18.62
C ARG A 108 -10.31 -16.58 -17.92
N TYR A 109 -10.41 -15.37 -18.48
CA TYR A 109 -9.87 -14.14 -17.90
C TYR A 109 -10.54 -13.81 -16.56
N SER A 110 -11.87 -13.77 -16.51
CA SER A 110 -12.64 -13.50 -15.28
C SER A 110 -12.36 -14.52 -14.18
N THR A 111 -12.24 -15.81 -14.51
CA THR A 111 -11.88 -16.86 -13.55
C THR A 111 -10.50 -16.59 -12.94
N ARG A 112 -9.49 -16.33 -13.77
CA ARG A 112 -8.13 -16.01 -13.31
C ARG A 112 -8.09 -14.74 -12.46
N PHE A 113 -8.84 -13.72 -12.85
CA PHE A 113 -8.97 -12.47 -12.10
C PHE A 113 -9.50 -12.73 -10.68
N PHE A 114 -10.66 -13.38 -10.53
CA PHE A 114 -11.26 -13.59 -9.20
C PHE A 114 -10.43 -14.54 -8.34
N LEU A 115 -9.80 -15.56 -8.94
CA LEU A 115 -8.85 -16.42 -8.23
C LEU A 115 -7.67 -15.61 -7.68
N GLY A 116 -7.03 -14.81 -8.52
CA GLY A 116 -5.91 -13.97 -8.13
C GLY A 116 -6.32 -12.92 -7.09
N LEU A 117 -7.47 -12.27 -7.26
CA LEU A 117 -7.98 -11.25 -6.35
C LEU A 117 -8.22 -11.80 -4.93
N ASN A 118 -8.86 -12.97 -4.81
CA ASN A 118 -9.10 -13.62 -3.52
C ASN A 118 -7.79 -14.15 -2.90
N ALA A 119 -6.89 -14.73 -3.70
CA ALA A 119 -5.56 -15.14 -3.23
C ALA A 119 -4.74 -13.94 -2.74
N PHE A 120 -4.90 -12.79 -3.40
CA PHE A 120 -4.19 -11.57 -3.04
C PHE A 120 -4.73 -11.01 -1.72
N ALA A 121 -6.05 -10.90 -1.60
CA ALA A 121 -6.70 -10.51 -0.36
C ALA A 121 -6.33 -11.44 0.81
N TRP A 122 -6.30 -12.76 0.58
CA TRP A 122 -5.84 -13.73 1.55
C TRP A 122 -4.44 -13.41 2.07
N SER A 123 -3.47 -13.25 1.16
CA SER A 123 -2.08 -13.00 1.51
C SER A 123 -1.91 -11.70 2.30
N MET A 124 -2.64 -10.64 1.93
CA MET A 124 -2.62 -9.34 2.63
C MET A 124 -3.29 -9.39 4.01
N ILE A 125 -4.32 -10.21 4.20
CA ILE A 125 -4.97 -10.43 5.50
C ILE A 125 -4.07 -11.29 6.42
N CYS A 126 -3.37 -12.28 5.87
CA CYS A 126 -2.46 -13.14 6.62
C CYS A 126 -1.28 -12.37 7.22
N ALA A 127 -0.67 -11.44 6.46
CA ALA A 127 0.55 -10.76 6.89
C ALA A 127 0.41 -9.99 8.22
N PRO A 128 -0.66 -9.21 8.49
CA PRO A 128 -0.86 -8.59 9.79
C PRO A 128 -1.22 -9.57 10.92
N LEU A 129 -1.69 -10.78 10.59
CA LEU A 129 -2.18 -11.77 11.57
C LEU A 129 -1.12 -12.75 12.04
N VAL A 130 0.03 -12.85 11.39
CA VAL A 130 1.07 -13.81 11.80
C VAL A 130 1.88 -13.27 12.98
N ASN A 131 2.38 -14.16 13.84
CA ASN A 131 3.07 -13.82 15.10
C ASN A 131 4.61 -13.76 15.01
N SER A 132 5.22 -14.27 13.94
CA SER A 132 6.68 -14.31 13.80
C SER A 132 7.16 -13.49 12.61
N LEU A 133 8.36 -12.89 12.75
CA LEU A 133 9.00 -12.10 11.69
C LEU A 133 9.27 -12.93 10.43
N ALA A 134 9.66 -14.20 10.61
CA ALA A 134 9.92 -15.11 9.50
C ALA A 134 8.64 -15.43 8.71
N VAL A 135 7.53 -15.76 9.39
CA VAL A 135 6.26 -16.04 8.72
C VAL A 135 5.67 -14.76 8.12
N LEU A 136 5.89 -13.60 8.74
CA LEU A 136 5.55 -12.30 8.15
C LEU A 136 6.29 -12.06 6.83
N TRP A 137 7.59 -12.33 6.78
CA TRP A 137 8.35 -12.26 5.53
C TRP A 137 7.78 -13.19 4.46
N ILE A 138 7.46 -14.45 4.81
CA ILE A 138 6.83 -15.42 3.89
C ILE A 138 5.48 -14.88 3.39
N ALA A 139 4.64 -14.37 4.29
CA ALA A 139 3.33 -13.82 3.93
C ALA A 139 3.46 -12.64 2.95
N VAL A 140 4.43 -11.73 3.18
CA VAL A 140 4.70 -10.62 2.27
C VAL A 140 5.24 -11.12 0.92
N GLU A 141 6.07 -12.16 0.86
CA GLU A 141 6.54 -12.69 -0.42
C GLU A 141 5.42 -13.37 -1.22
N ILE A 142 4.50 -14.05 -0.55
CA ILE A 142 3.29 -14.59 -1.21
C ILE A 142 2.50 -13.45 -1.85
N THR A 143 2.38 -12.29 -1.20
CA THR A 143 1.72 -11.13 -1.83
C THR A 143 2.45 -10.70 -3.11
N THR A 144 3.79 -10.80 -3.18
CA THR A 144 4.59 -10.52 -4.38
C THR A 144 4.20 -11.44 -5.54
N VAL A 145 4.22 -12.75 -5.29
CA VAL A 145 3.92 -13.75 -6.32
C VAL A 145 2.51 -13.56 -6.86
N VAL A 146 1.52 -13.41 -5.97
CA VAL A 146 0.12 -13.27 -6.39
C VAL A 146 -0.12 -11.95 -7.12
N SER A 147 0.43 -10.84 -6.63
CA SER A 147 0.26 -9.54 -7.32
C SER A 147 0.95 -9.50 -8.67
N ALA A 148 2.12 -10.13 -8.85
CA ALA A 148 2.79 -10.17 -10.14
C ALA A 148 1.96 -10.89 -11.20
N LEU A 149 1.30 -12.00 -10.83
CA LEU A 149 0.37 -12.71 -11.71
C LEU A 149 -0.86 -11.86 -12.07
N LEU A 150 -1.33 -11.02 -11.15
CA LEU A 150 -2.43 -10.09 -11.40
C LEU A 150 -2.03 -8.90 -12.29
N VAL A 151 -0.79 -8.42 -12.19
CA VAL A 151 -0.26 -7.36 -13.08
C VAL A 151 -0.12 -7.90 -14.50
N ALA A 152 0.34 -9.14 -14.67
CA ALA A 152 0.49 -9.79 -15.97
C ALA A 152 -0.83 -10.31 -16.59
N LEU A 153 -1.99 -10.03 -15.97
CA LEU A 153 -3.25 -10.68 -16.32
C LEU A 153 -3.73 -10.38 -17.74
N ASP A 154 -3.56 -9.13 -18.19
CA ASP A 154 -3.97 -8.66 -19.51
C ASP A 154 -3.08 -9.22 -20.64
N ASN A 155 -1.95 -9.85 -20.29
CA ASN A 155 -1.04 -10.54 -21.20
C ASN A 155 -0.57 -9.67 -22.40
N THR A 156 -0.50 -8.35 -22.20
CA THR A 156 0.12 -7.43 -23.16
C THR A 156 1.63 -7.42 -22.97
N GLU A 157 2.38 -6.96 -23.99
CA GLU A 157 3.84 -6.80 -23.89
C GLU A 157 4.21 -5.86 -22.73
N GLY A 158 3.47 -4.75 -22.58
CA GLY A 158 3.65 -3.80 -21.47
C GLY A 158 3.38 -4.41 -20.10
N ALA A 159 2.28 -5.14 -19.93
CA ALA A 159 1.93 -5.80 -18.68
C ALA A 159 2.96 -6.87 -18.28
N THR A 160 3.48 -7.61 -19.26
CA THR A 160 4.51 -8.64 -19.01
C THR A 160 5.84 -7.99 -18.63
N GLU A 161 6.25 -6.91 -19.31
CA GLU A 161 7.45 -6.14 -18.97
C GLU A 161 7.34 -5.55 -17.55
N ALA A 162 6.21 -4.94 -17.22
CA ALA A 162 5.96 -4.37 -15.89
C ALA A 162 5.96 -5.44 -14.80
N ALA A 163 5.32 -6.59 -15.04
CA ALA A 163 5.31 -7.72 -14.11
C ALA A 163 6.72 -8.27 -13.88
N TRP A 164 7.53 -8.43 -14.93
CA TRP A 164 8.92 -8.92 -14.78
C TRP A 164 9.81 -7.94 -14.03
N LYS A 165 9.73 -6.64 -14.32
CA LYS A 165 10.42 -5.60 -13.54
C LYS A 165 10.01 -5.65 -12.07
N TYR A 166 8.70 -5.77 -11.83
CA TYR A 166 8.17 -5.84 -10.47
C TYR A 166 8.71 -7.06 -9.71
N VAL A 167 8.66 -8.27 -10.27
CA VAL A 167 9.18 -9.48 -9.63
C VAL A 167 10.67 -9.34 -9.31
N LEU A 168 11.48 -8.89 -10.27
CA LEU A 168 12.93 -8.76 -10.08
C LEU A 168 13.28 -7.76 -8.97
N ILE A 169 12.64 -6.59 -8.96
CA ILE A 169 12.94 -5.54 -7.97
C ILE A 169 12.35 -5.88 -6.60
N ALA A 170 11.12 -6.40 -6.54
CA ALA A 170 10.48 -6.75 -5.29
C ALA A 170 11.11 -7.98 -4.63
N SER A 171 11.34 -9.07 -5.36
CA SER A 171 11.94 -10.29 -4.78
C SER A 171 13.42 -10.08 -4.41
N SER A 172 14.19 -9.28 -5.15
CA SER A 172 15.55 -8.92 -4.71
C SER A 172 15.54 -8.11 -3.41
N GLY A 173 14.61 -7.17 -3.28
CA GLY A 173 14.36 -6.46 -2.02
C GLY A 173 13.92 -7.37 -0.88
N LEU A 174 13.02 -8.31 -1.13
CA LEU A 174 12.63 -9.29 -0.13
C LEU A 174 13.77 -10.25 0.22
N GLY A 175 14.71 -10.52 -0.68
CA GLY A 175 15.97 -11.19 -0.34
C GLY A 175 16.80 -10.40 0.70
N ILE A 176 16.85 -9.08 0.59
CA ILE A 176 17.47 -8.21 1.61
C ILE A 176 16.68 -8.24 2.92
N ALA A 177 15.34 -8.24 2.85
CA ALA A 177 14.48 -8.38 4.04
C ALA A 177 14.61 -9.76 4.72
N LEU A 178 14.91 -10.81 3.95
CA LEU A 178 15.23 -12.13 4.51
C LEU A 178 16.54 -12.05 5.30
N LEU A 179 17.56 -11.39 4.76
CA LEU A 179 18.82 -11.16 5.49
C LEU A 179 18.58 -10.38 6.79
N ALA A 180 17.67 -9.39 6.79
CA ALA A 180 17.26 -8.69 8.01
C ALA A 180 16.66 -9.66 9.05
N THR A 181 15.80 -10.58 8.59
CA THR A 181 15.18 -11.62 9.43
C THR A 181 16.24 -12.54 10.02
N ILE A 182 17.27 -12.92 9.25
CA ILE A 182 18.40 -13.75 9.70
C ILE A 182 19.22 -13.03 10.78
N PHE A 183 19.56 -11.76 10.59
CA PHE A 183 20.27 -10.99 11.63
C PHE A 183 19.45 -10.81 12.90
N MET A 184 18.13 -10.63 12.75
CA MET A 184 17.23 -10.57 13.91
C MET A 184 17.16 -11.92 14.62
N TYR A 185 17.08 -13.03 13.87
CA TYR A 185 17.15 -14.37 14.42
C TYR A 185 18.41 -14.55 15.26
N TYR A 186 19.58 -14.25 14.67
CA TYR A 186 20.87 -14.32 15.33
C TYR A 186 20.90 -13.49 16.63
N SER A 187 20.38 -12.27 16.59
CA SER A 187 20.30 -11.40 17.76
C SER A 187 19.48 -12.01 18.89
N GLY A 188 18.29 -12.53 18.59
CA GLY A 188 17.45 -13.16 19.61
C GLY A 188 17.99 -14.52 20.07
N ALA A 189 18.68 -15.28 19.21
CA ALA A 189 19.24 -16.59 19.57
C ALA A 189 20.30 -16.48 20.68
N ARG A 190 21.02 -15.36 20.72
CA ARG A 190 22.00 -15.05 21.77
C ARG A 190 21.40 -14.88 23.17
N VAL A 191 20.10 -14.57 23.25
CA VAL A 191 19.42 -14.23 24.51
C VAL A 191 18.34 -15.25 24.86
N LEU A 192 17.50 -15.62 23.89
CA LEU A 192 16.34 -16.49 24.03
C LEU A 192 16.67 -17.98 23.80
N GLY A 193 17.90 -18.29 23.37
CA GLY A 193 18.34 -19.64 23.03
C GLY A 193 18.21 -19.97 21.54
N GLU A 194 18.84 -21.06 21.10
CA GLU A 194 18.98 -21.39 19.68
C GLU A 194 17.66 -21.79 18.99
N SER A 195 16.66 -22.28 19.73
CA SER A 195 15.44 -22.87 19.15
C SER A 195 14.18 -22.01 19.30
N TYR A 196 14.31 -20.67 19.29
CA TYR A 196 13.16 -19.77 19.43
C TYR A 196 12.55 -19.35 18.07
N ASP A 197 11.25 -19.07 18.03
CA ASP A 197 10.46 -18.94 16.79
C ASP A 197 10.34 -17.51 16.20
N LEU A 198 11.25 -16.59 16.54
CA LEU A 198 11.17 -15.16 16.15
C LEU A 198 9.81 -14.49 16.41
N ALA A 199 9.09 -14.94 17.43
CA ALA A 199 7.83 -14.30 17.83
C ALA A 199 8.09 -12.86 18.29
N PHE A 200 7.16 -11.94 18.01
CA PHE A 200 7.38 -10.52 18.31
C PHE A 200 7.48 -10.23 19.82
N ASP A 201 6.61 -10.83 20.66
CA ASP A 201 6.57 -10.51 22.10
C ASP A 201 7.88 -10.85 22.83
N PRO A 202 8.46 -12.06 22.65
CA PRO A 202 9.76 -12.37 23.26
C PRO A 202 10.88 -11.42 22.79
N LEU A 203 10.90 -11.03 21.51
CA LEU A 203 11.92 -10.13 20.98
C LEU A 203 11.80 -8.70 21.54
N VAL A 204 10.57 -8.18 21.65
CA VAL A 204 10.34 -6.86 22.26
C VAL A 204 10.65 -6.89 23.76
N ALA A 205 10.25 -7.96 24.46
CA ALA A 205 10.51 -8.11 25.90
C ALA A 205 12.00 -8.26 26.23
N ALA A 206 12.75 -8.98 25.39
CA ALA A 206 14.20 -9.14 25.52
C ALA A 206 14.99 -7.95 24.96
N GLY A 207 14.33 -6.90 24.46
CA GLY A 207 14.95 -5.80 23.70
C GLY A 207 16.23 -5.26 24.33
N SER A 208 16.22 -4.92 25.62
CA SER A 208 17.37 -4.35 26.33
C SER A 208 18.58 -5.28 26.47
N GLN A 209 18.41 -6.57 26.20
CA GLN A 209 19.45 -7.59 26.24
C GLN A 209 19.95 -7.97 24.84
N LEU A 210 19.25 -7.54 23.78
CA LEU A 210 19.62 -7.86 22.41
C LEU A 210 20.91 -7.11 22.04
N PRO A 211 21.87 -7.78 21.37
CA PRO A 211 23.09 -7.12 20.91
C PRO A 211 22.80 -6.02 19.88
N ASP A 212 23.33 -4.82 20.13
CA ASP A 212 23.08 -3.62 19.31
C ASP A 212 23.37 -3.80 17.81
N THR A 213 24.57 -4.30 17.47
CA THR A 213 25.07 -4.35 16.09
C THR A 213 24.16 -5.16 15.16
N PRO A 214 23.80 -6.43 15.46
CA PRO A 214 22.90 -7.18 14.60
C PRO A 214 21.50 -6.57 14.53
N VAL A 215 20.98 -5.94 15.60
CA VAL A 215 19.68 -5.25 15.54
C VAL A 215 19.74 -4.03 14.61
N ARG A 216 20.82 -3.23 14.66
CA ARG A 216 21.02 -2.08 13.74
C ARG A 216 21.04 -2.53 12.29
N LEU A 217 21.81 -3.58 11.99
CA LEU A 217 21.90 -4.14 10.65
C LEU A 217 20.55 -4.71 10.20
N ALA A 218 19.90 -5.51 11.05
CA ALA A 218 18.57 -6.05 10.77
C ALA A 218 17.56 -4.95 10.47
N PHE A 219 17.54 -3.87 11.27
CA PHE A 219 16.59 -2.78 11.05
C PHE A 219 16.84 -2.05 9.73
N VAL A 220 18.09 -1.69 9.41
CA VAL A 220 18.41 -1.01 8.14
C VAL A 220 18.10 -1.91 6.94
N LEU A 221 18.46 -3.19 7.01
CA LEU A 221 18.16 -4.16 5.95
C LEU A 221 16.64 -4.39 5.81
N ALA A 222 15.88 -4.37 6.91
CA ALA A 222 14.42 -4.47 6.85
C ALA A 222 13.81 -3.23 6.19
N VAL A 223 14.30 -2.02 6.52
CA VAL A 223 13.85 -0.78 5.88
C VAL A 223 14.19 -0.77 4.40
N VAL A 224 15.39 -1.20 4.00
CA VAL A 224 15.76 -1.28 2.58
C VAL A 224 14.95 -2.37 1.86
N GLY A 225 14.86 -3.55 2.44
CA GLY A 225 14.25 -4.73 1.83
C GLY A 225 12.72 -4.64 1.73
N PHE A 226 12.01 -4.41 2.83
CA PHE A 226 10.57 -4.15 2.77
C PHE A 226 10.27 -2.78 2.16
N GLY A 227 11.20 -1.83 2.26
CA GLY A 227 11.10 -0.52 1.60
C GLY A 227 11.05 -0.61 0.08
N THR A 228 11.69 -1.61 -0.54
CA THR A 228 11.49 -1.86 -1.98
C THR A 228 10.02 -2.07 -2.30
N LYS A 229 9.31 -2.84 -1.47
CA LYS A 229 7.90 -3.19 -1.68
C LYS A 229 6.93 -2.10 -1.22
N VAL A 230 7.31 -1.27 -0.24
CA VAL A 230 6.60 -0.03 0.09
C VAL A 230 6.78 1.04 -1.01
N GLY A 231 7.80 0.91 -1.85
CA GLY A 231 8.15 1.92 -2.85
C GLY A 231 8.90 3.10 -2.25
N LEU A 232 9.71 2.89 -1.21
CA LEU A 232 10.62 3.92 -0.70
C LEU A 232 11.79 4.14 -1.67
N PHE A 233 12.33 5.35 -1.71
CA PHE A 233 13.55 5.64 -2.46
C PHE A 233 14.73 4.79 -1.96
N PRO A 234 15.61 4.24 -2.84
CA PRO A 234 15.74 4.44 -4.30
C PRO A 234 15.00 3.45 -5.21
N VAL A 235 14.23 2.54 -4.65
CA VAL A 235 13.77 1.29 -5.28
C VAL A 235 12.29 1.33 -5.67
N HIS A 236 11.78 2.54 -5.94
CA HIS A 236 10.36 2.82 -6.19
C HIS A 236 9.95 2.69 -7.67
N THR A 237 10.90 2.44 -8.57
CA THR A 237 10.71 2.53 -10.04
C THR A 237 9.76 1.50 -10.61
N TRP A 238 9.58 0.35 -9.94
CA TRP A 238 8.61 -0.67 -10.37
C TRP A 238 7.16 -0.23 -10.16
N LEU A 239 6.91 0.64 -9.18
CA LEU A 239 5.56 0.94 -8.70
C LEU A 239 4.71 1.68 -9.75
N PRO A 240 5.20 2.76 -10.41
CA PRO A 240 4.43 3.44 -11.46
C PRO A 240 4.09 2.54 -12.66
N ASP A 241 5.02 1.68 -13.06
CA ASP A 241 4.84 0.80 -14.21
C ASP A 241 3.82 -0.31 -13.89
N ALA A 242 3.89 -0.92 -12.70
CA ALA A 242 2.91 -1.91 -12.26
C ALA A 242 1.49 -1.35 -12.14
N HIS A 243 1.34 -0.11 -11.65
CA HIS A 243 0.02 0.54 -11.55
C HIS A 243 -0.58 0.92 -12.90
N ALA A 244 0.25 1.25 -13.89
CA ALA A 244 -0.19 1.61 -15.22
C ALA A 244 -0.86 0.42 -15.94
N GLU A 245 -0.25 -0.75 -15.82
CA GLU A 245 -0.65 -1.97 -16.52
C GLU A 245 -1.66 -2.83 -15.76
N ALA A 246 -1.72 -2.76 -14.43
CA ALA A 246 -2.67 -3.57 -13.66
C ALA A 246 -4.14 -3.17 -13.94
N PRO A 247 -5.08 -4.15 -13.93
CA PRO A 247 -6.51 -3.88 -13.95
C PRO A 247 -6.91 -2.92 -12.82
N THR A 248 -7.84 -2.00 -13.09
CA THR A 248 -8.24 -0.94 -12.16
C THR A 248 -8.56 -1.43 -10.74
N PRO A 249 -9.33 -2.52 -10.53
CA PRO A 249 -9.60 -3.02 -9.17
C PRO A 249 -8.34 -3.55 -8.46
N VAL A 250 -7.40 -4.14 -9.19
CA VAL A 250 -6.12 -4.63 -8.65
C VAL A 250 -5.22 -3.45 -8.26
N SER A 251 -5.14 -2.43 -9.13
CA SER A 251 -4.35 -1.21 -8.89
C SER A 251 -4.78 -0.47 -7.61
N ALA A 252 -6.06 -0.51 -7.27
CA ALA A 252 -6.59 0.02 -6.01
C ALA A 252 -6.06 -0.74 -4.77
N LEU A 253 -6.03 -2.08 -4.82
CA LEU A 253 -5.47 -2.89 -3.72
C LEU A 253 -3.95 -2.76 -3.62
N LEU A 254 -3.25 -2.67 -4.76
CA LEU A 254 -1.81 -2.42 -4.78
C LEU A 254 -1.47 -1.12 -4.04
N SER A 255 -2.19 -0.03 -4.32
CA SER A 255 -1.91 1.29 -3.71
C SER A 255 -2.26 1.32 -2.23
N GLY A 256 -3.47 0.87 -1.90
CA GLY A 256 -4.03 1.09 -0.58
C GLY A 256 -3.66 0.02 0.45
N SER A 257 -3.45 -1.23 0.03
CA SER A 257 -3.26 -2.36 0.94
C SER A 257 -1.86 -2.94 0.88
N LEU A 258 -1.31 -3.22 -0.31
CA LEU A 258 0.01 -3.86 -0.43
C LEU A 258 1.12 -3.00 0.17
N LEU A 259 1.13 -1.70 -0.14
CA LEU A 259 2.10 -0.77 0.42
C LEU A 259 1.97 -0.67 1.95
N ALA A 260 0.72 -0.59 2.44
CA ALA A 260 0.44 -0.51 3.88
C ALA A 260 0.88 -1.76 4.64
N VAL A 261 0.57 -2.96 4.12
CA VAL A 261 0.99 -4.24 4.72
C VAL A 261 2.51 -4.40 4.70
N SER A 262 3.17 -3.96 3.64
CA SER A 262 4.64 -3.96 3.56
C SER A 262 5.25 -2.98 4.59
N PHE A 263 4.62 -1.83 4.79
CA PHE A 263 5.04 -0.87 5.81
C PHE A 263 4.79 -1.38 7.23
N TYR A 264 3.71 -2.13 7.45
CA TYR A 264 3.48 -2.83 8.71
C TYR A 264 4.64 -3.75 9.08
N ALA A 265 5.27 -4.42 8.11
CA ALA A 265 6.46 -5.23 8.40
C ALA A 265 7.61 -4.37 8.93
N ILE A 266 7.87 -3.21 8.31
CA ILE A 266 8.87 -2.25 8.81
C ILE A 266 8.52 -1.78 10.23
N LEU A 267 7.24 -1.55 10.54
CA LEU A 267 6.81 -1.15 11.88
C LEU A 267 7.09 -2.22 12.95
N ARG A 268 7.00 -3.51 12.61
CA ARG A 268 7.36 -4.59 13.53
C ARG A 268 8.85 -4.63 13.84
N TYR A 269 9.68 -4.46 12.81
CA TYR A 269 11.13 -4.27 13.01
C TYR A 269 11.43 -3.00 13.81
N TYR A 270 10.68 -1.92 13.59
CA TYR A 270 10.81 -0.67 14.31
C TYR A 270 10.53 -0.84 15.81
N GLN A 271 9.46 -1.55 16.19
CA GLN A 271 9.14 -1.81 17.61
C GLN A 271 10.28 -2.53 18.34
N ILE A 272 10.87 -3.55 17.71
CA ILE A 272 12.01 -4.29 18.29
C ILE A 272 13.26 -3.42 18.34
N ALA A 273 13.55 -2.65 17.28
CA ALA A 273 14.69 -1.75 17.24
C ALA A 273 14.60 -0.64 18.29
N VAL A 274 13.41 -0.09 18.55
CA VAL A 274 13.19 0.89 19.63
C VAL A 274 13.41 0.26 21.00
N ALA A 275 12.94 -0.97 21.21
CA ALA A 275 13.12 -1.67 22.47
C ALA A 275 14.60 -2.00 22.77
N ALA A 276 15.40 -2.28 21.74
CA ALA A 276 16.82 -2.62 21.89
C ALA A 276 17.76 -1.43 21.88
N LEU A 277 17.60 -0.49 20.93
CA LEU A 277 18.55 0.59 20.66
C LEU A 277 18.08 1.96 21.17
N GLY A 278 16.85 2.04 21.66
CA GLY A 278 16.14 3.29 21.89
C GLY A 278 15.58 3.92 20.60
N PRO A 279 14.83 5.03 20.72
CA PRO A 279 14.07 5.60 19.59
C PRO A 279 14.93 6.31 18.54
N ARG A 280 16.06 6.90 18.94
CA ARG A 280 16.81 7.83 18.08
C ARG A 280 17.30 7.20 16.77
N PHE A 281 17.88 6.01 16.83
CA PHE A 281 18.41 5.33 15.65
C PHE A 281 17.32 4.96 14.64
N PRO A 282 16.29 4.18 15.00
CA PRO A 282 15.26 3.79 14.04
C PRO A 282 14.45 4.98 13.52
N GLN A 283 14.21 6.01 14.33
CA GLN A 283 13.61 7.27 13.88
C GLN A 283 14.45 7.96 12.81
N THR A 284 15.76 8.08 13.02
CA THR A 284 16.66 8.75 12.06
C THR A 284 16.65 8.03 10.70
N VAL A 285 16.69 6.69 10.71
CA VAL A 285 16.64 5.90 9.48
C VAL A 285 15.32 6.13 8.73
N LEU A 286 14.17 6.02 9.39
CA LEU A 286 12.87 6.26 8.74
C LEU A 286 12.71 7.71 8.25
N LEU A 287 13.25 8.69 9.00
CA LEU A 287 13.23 10.08 8.59
C LEU A 287 14.01 10.28 7.28
N VAL A 288 15.22 9.71 7.17
CA VAL A 288 16.04 9.83 5.96
C VAL A 288 15.33 9.21 4.75
N PHE A 289 14.87 7.96 4.87
CA PHE A 289 14.15 7.31 3.77
C PHE A 289 12.84 8.01 3.42
N GLY A 290 12.09 8.48 4.42
CA GLY A 290 10.83 9.19 4.23
C GLY A 290 11.01 10.54 3.53
N VAL A 291 11.98 11.35 3.96
CA VAL A 291 12.29 12.65 3.33
C VAL A 291 12.78 12.46 1.90
N LEU A 292 13.68 11.51 1.65
CA LEU A 292 14.16 11.24 0.29
C LEU A 292 13.02 10.78 -0.63
N SER A 293 12.14 9.91 -0.13
CA SER A 293 10.98 9.43 -0.91
C SER A 293 10.00 10.55 -1.22
N LEU A 294 9.68 11.40 -0.23
CA LEU A 294 8.80 12.56 -0.40
C LEU A 294 9.37 13.56 -1.43
N LEU A 295 10.63 13.94 -1.27
CA LEU A 295 11.27 14.92 -2.16
C LEU A 295 11.31 14.42 -3.61
N LEU A 296 11.71 13.17 -3.83
CA LEU A 296 11.86 12.65 -5.18
C LEU A 296 10.51 12.33 -5.83
N ALA A 297 9.54 11.80 -5.07
CA ALA A 297 8.18 11.64 -5.58
C ALA A 297 7.60 12.97 -6.03
N ALA A 298 7.75 14.03 -5.24
CA ALA A 298 7.28 15.37 -5.58
C ALA A 298 7.93 15.91 -6.86
N LEU A 299 9.23 15.66 -7.08
CA LEU A 299 9.93 16.07 -8.30
C LEU A 299 9.42 15.30 -9.53
N TYR A 300 9.27 13.98 -9.45
CA TYR A 300 8.75 13.17 -10.57
C TYR A 300 7.28 13.46 -10.90
N LEU A 301 6.47 13.82 -9.90
CA LEU A 301 5.05 14.15 -10.09
C LEU A 301 4.85 15.37 -11.03
N LEU A 302 5.81 16.30 -11.06
CA LEU A 302 5.73 17.51 -11.90
C LEU A 302 5.85 17.24 -13.40
N GLU A 303 6.56 16.18 -13.77
CA GLU A 303 6.78 15.82 -15.18
C GLU A 303 5.70 14.85 -15.71
N GLN A 304 4.99 14.18 -14.81
CA GLN A 304 4.09 13.10 -15.15
C GLN A 304 2.79 13.60 -15.81
N ARG A 305 2.51 13.11 -17.03
CA ARG A 305 1.27 13.43 -17.78
C ARG A 305 0.20 12.35 -17.70
N ASP A 306 0.61 11.11 -17.43
CA ASP A 306 -0.29 9.98 -17.30
C ASP A 306 -0.95 9.93 -15.92
N ILE A 307 -2.29 9.82 -15.88
CA ILE A 307 -3.07 9.85 -14.63
C ILE A 307 -2.75 8.64 -13.74
N LYS A 308 -2.61 7.43 -14.30
CA LYS A 308 -2.33 6.22 -13.51
C LYS A 308 -0.94 6.32 -12.88
N ARG A 309 0.06 6.79 -13.64
CA ARG A 309 1.42 6.99 -13.11
C ARG A 309 1.48 8.12 -12.09
N LEU A 310 0.67 9.17 -12.26
CA LEU A 310 0.53 10.25 -11.27
C LEU A 310 -0.03 9.72 -9.94
N LEU A 311 -1.06 8.87 -9.99
CA LEU A 311 -1.60 8.22 -8.79
C LEU A 311 -0.55 7.31 -8.11
N ALA A 312 0.27 6.60 -8.88
CA ALA A 312 1.33 5.78 -8.34
C ALA A 312 2.43 6.58 -7.62
N TYR A 313 2.88 7.70 -8.21
CA TYR A 313 3.84 8.60 -7.55
C TYR A 313 3.24 9.27 -6.31
N SER A 314 1.95 9.61 -6.34
CA SER A 314 1.23 10.07 -5.15
C SER A 314 1.24 9.01 -4.04
N SER A 315 1.08 7.72 -4.35
CA SER A 315 1.23 6.64 -3.36
C SER A 315 2.64 6.61 -2.74
N VAL A 316 3.71 6.82 -3.53
CA VAL A 316 5.09 6.94 -3.00
C VAL A 316 5.21 8.13 -2.04
N GLU A 317 4.64 9.28 -2.41
CA GLU A 317 4.61 10.48 -1.58
C GLU A 317 3.95 10.21 -0.22
N HIS A 318 2.77 9.58 -0.23
CA HIS A 318 2.02 9.25 0.99
C HIS A 318 2.79 8.26 1.89
N MET A 319 3.45 7.26 1.32
CA MET A 319 4.28 6.33 2.11
C MET A 319 5.50 7.04 2.72
N GLY A 320 6.11 7.99 2.00
CA GLY A 320 7.16 8.87 2.53
C GLY A 320 6.67 9.71 3.70
N ILE A 321 5.48 10.32 3.58
CA ILE A 321 4.84 11.11 4.65
C ILE A 321 4.57 10.23 5.89
N ILE A 322 4.08 9.01 5.70
CA ILE A 322 3.84 8.06 6.80
C ILE A 322 5.17 7.72 7.50
N ALA A 323 6.24 7.42 6.74
CA ALA A 323 7.56 7.15 7.31
C ALA A 323 8.11 8.33 8.14
N ILE A 324 7.94 9.56 7.65
CA ILE A 324 8.28 10.79 8.37
C ILE A 324 7.42 10.90 9.64
N GLY A 325 6.12 10.67 9.57
CA GLY A 325 5.21 10.72 10.72
C GLY A 325 5.63 9.75 11.84
N VAL A 326 6.01 8.52 11.48
CA VAL A 326 6.53 7.53 12.44
C VAL A 326 7.85 7.97 13.05
N SER A 327 8.74 8.60 12.27
CA SER A 327 10.04 9.09 12.76
C SER A 327 9.93 10.17 13.85
N PHE A 328 8.88 11.00 13.83
CA PHE A 328 8.61 11.97 14.89
C PHE A 328 7.98 11.36 16.14
N GLY A 329 7.78 10.03 16.16
CA GLY A 329 7.19 9.34 17.30
C GLY A 329 5.67 9.54 17.38
N ALA A 330 4.99 9.71 16.24
CA ALA A 330 3.53 9.80 16.22
C ALA A 330 2.89 8.69 17.09
N PRO A 331 1.86 9.00 17.89
CA PRO A 331 1.29 8.09 18.89
C PRO A 331 0.85 6.74 18.33
N ILE A 332 0.61 6.60 17.03
CA ILE A 332 0.16 5.36 16.39
C ILE A 332 1.18 4.22 16.57
N ALA A 333 2.48 4.53 16.54
CA ALA A 333 3.54 3.55 16.84
C ALA A 333 3.71 3.30 18.35
N PHE A 334 3.43 4.33 19.16
CA PHE A 334 3.56 4.28 20.62
C PHE A 334 2.37 3.65 21.32
N SER A 335 1.15 3.73 20.79
CA SER A 335 -0.06 3.16 21.41
C SER A 335 0.00 1.63 21.50
N GLY A 336 0.69 0.97 20.56
CA GLY A 336 0.99 -0.47 20.67
C GLY A 336 1.98 -0.80 21.80
N CYS A 337 3.02 0.02 22.00
CA CYS A 337 4.01 -0.19 23.07
C CYS A 337 3.52 0.29 24.46
N CYS A 338 2.78 1.39 24.54
CA CYS A 338 2.30 1.96 25.80
C CYS A 338 1.16 1.13 26.41
N CYS A 339 0.32 0.47 25.60
CA CYS A 339 -0.70 -0.44 26.14
C CYS A 339 -0.05 -1.68 26.81
N MET A 340 1.12 -2.12 26.34
CA MET A 340 1.95 -3.14 27.01
C MET A 340 2.64 -2.61 28.28
N SER A 341 3.03 -1.33 28.31
CA SER A 341 3.79 -0.74 29.43
C SER A 341 2.92 -0.18 30.56
N SER A 342 1.63 0.09 30.36
CA SER A 342 0.82 0.81 31.35
C SER A 342 0.33 -0.03 32.53
N ARG A 343 0.76 -1.29 32.68
CA ARG A 343 0.45 -2.12 33.86
C ARG A 343 1.63 -2.42 34.80
N THR A 344 2.86 -2.01 34.47
CA THR A 344 4.06 -2.34 35.27
C THR A 344 4.85 -1.14 35.79
N LEU A 345 4.48 0.09 35.48
CA LEU A 345 5.16 1.29 36.00
C LEU A 345 4.18 2.23 36.72
N PRO A 346 4.50 2.70 37.95
CA PRO A 346 3.68 3.70 38.62
C PRO A 346 3.72 5.03 37.85
N PRO A 347 2.62 5.79 37.81
CA PRO A 347 2.54 7.02 37.04
C PRO A 347 3.44 8.09 37.68
N ARG A 348 4.55 8.44 37.02
CA ARG A 348 5.20 9.74 37.22
C ARG A 348 4.66 10.71 36.17
N PRO A 349 3.85 11.72 36.56
CA PRO A 349 3.29 12.67 35.61
C PRO A 349 4.36 13.71 35.26
N THR A 350 4.94 13.65 34.07
CA THR A 350 5.61 14.82 33.50
C THR A 350 4.56 15.68 32.79
N ARG A 351 4.43 16.92 33.27
CA ARG A 351 3.41 17.94 32.92
C ARG A 351 3.30 18.32 31.43
N SER A 352 4.10 17.76 30.54
CA SER A 352 4.14 18.14 29.11
C SER A 352 2.99 17.59 28.28
N TRP A 353 2.25 16.58 28.77
CA TRP A 353 1.22 15.88 27.99
C TRP A 353 -0.19 16.49 28.05
N ALA A 354 -0.45 17.45 28.96
CA ALA A 354 -1.77 18.09 29.07
C ALA A 354 -2.06 19.11 27.94
N LEU A 355 -1.03 19.57 27.24
CA LEU A 355 -1.15 20.60 26.19
C LEU A 355 -1.61 20.02 24.84
N VAL A 356 -1.23 18.79 24.50
CA VAL A 356 -1.61 18.18 23.21
C VAL A 356 -3.09 17.78 23.19
N CYS A 357 -3.65 17.32 24.32
CA CYS A 357 -5.09 17.02 24.42
C CYS A 357 -5.97 18.28 24.50
N SER A 358 -5.45 19.42 24.95
CA SER A 358 -6.25 20.66 25.07
C SER A 358 -6.40 21.44 23.75
N CYS A 359 -5.55 21.19 22.74
CA CYS A 359 -5.69 21.82 21.43
C CYS A 359 -6.76 21.16 20.53
N ALA A 360 -7.17 19.92 20.80
CA ALA A 360 -8.19 19.23 20.01
C ALA A 360 -9.64 19.66 20.35
N SER A 361 -9.84 20.38 21.46
CA SER A 361 -11.17 20.81 21.93
C SER A 361 -11.56 22.25 21.55
N SER A 362 -10.69 23.00 20.86
CA SER A 362 -10.89 24.43 20.57
C SER A 362 -10.98 24.79 19.07
N ALA A 363 -11.64 23.95 18.27
CA ALA A 363 -12.06 24.34 16.92
C ALA A 363 -13.42 25.10 16.97
N PRO A 364 -13.51 26.34 16.43
CA PRO A 364 -14.73 27.14 16.52
C PRO A 364 -15.85 26.61 15.61
N ARG A 365 -16.97 26.24 16.23
CA ARG A 365 -18.25 25.92 15.57
C ARG A 365 -18.86 27.19 14.96
N SER A 366 -18.61 27.49 13.68
CA SER A 366 -19.44 28.46 12.96
C SER A 366 -19.89 27.91 11.60
N SER A 367 -21.20 27.74 11.47
CA SER A 367 -21.93 27.13 10.36
C SER A 367 -22.07 28.04 9.12
N ALA A 368 -21.26 29.09 9.02
CA ALA A 368 -21.32 30.08 7.95
C ALA A 368 -20.32 29.79 6.80
N ALA A 369 -19.18 29.14 7.10
CA ALA A 369 -18.18 28.77 6.09
C ALA A 369 -18.65 27.62 5.19
N TRP A 370 -19.36 26.63 5.75
CA TRP A 370 -19.90 25.49 5.01
C TRP A 370 -21.00 25.87 4.00
N ARG A 371 -21.76 26.95 4.24
CA ARG A 371 -22.79 27.43 3.31
C ARG A 371 -22.24 28.18 2.09
N ARG A 372 -20.99 28.67 2.15
CA ARG A 372 -20.32 29.29 0.99
C ARG A 372 -19.64 28.26 0.10
N ALA A 373 -19.10 27.17 0.67
CA ALA A 373 -18.48 26.09 -0.10
C ALA A 373 -19.50 25.31 -0.97
N SER A 374 -20.74 25.15 -0.52
CA SER A 374 -21.77 24.41 -1.27
C SER A 374 -22.37 25.16 -2.46
N ARG A 375 -22.16 26.48 -2.59
CA ARG A 375 -22.57 27.25 -3.79
C ARG A 375 -21.60 27.14 -4.95
N CYS A 376 -20.30 26.88 -4.72
CA CYS A 376 -19.33 26.62 -5.79
C CYS A 376 -19.46 25.22 -6.41
N TYR A 377 -20.14 24.28 -5.74
CA TYR A 377 -20.29 22.90 -6.23
C TYR A 377 -21.48 22.72 -7.19
N ARG A 378 -22.31 23.76 -7.37
CA ARG A 378 -23.39 23.81 -8.36
C ARG A 378 -22.88 24.61 -9.56
N GLY A 379 -22.47 23.90 -10.61
CA GLY A 379 -21.77 24.45 -11.77
C GLY A 379 -22.40 25.72 -12.36
N GLN A 380 -21.65 26.81 -12.26
CA GLN A 380 -21.72 27.98 -13.11
C GLN A 380 -20.37 28.68 -12.98
N ASP A 381 -19.41 28.21 -13.78
CA ASP A 381 -18.35 29.00 -14.44
C ASP A 381 -17.20 28.07 -14.85
N ARG A 382 -16.81 28.16 -16.14
CA ARG A 382 -15.73 27.38 -16.74
C ARG A 382 -14.39 27.87 -16.20
N CYS A 383 -13.61 27.00 -15.55
CA CYS A 383 -12.22 27.29 -15.19
C CYS A 383 -11.28 26.22 -15.76
N SER A 384 -10.46 26.65 -16.71
CA SER A 384 -9.26 25.97 -17.21
C SER A 384 -8.18 25.94 -16.14
N TRP A 385 -7.59 24.77 -15.91
CA TRP A 385 -6.57 24.52 -14.89
C TRP A 385 -5.16 24.85 -15.38
N LEU A 386 -4.43 25.69 -14.62
CA LEU A 386 -2.97 25.78 -14.63
C LEU A 386 -2.51 26.11 -13.20
N PRO A 387 -1.51 25.40 -12.62
CA PRO A 387 -1.12 25.56 -11.23
C PRO A 387 0.03 26.56 -11.12
N PHE A 388 -0.13 27.58 -10.26
CA PHE A 388 0.82 27.96 -9.19
C PHE A 388 0.44 29.33 -8.63
N TRP A 389 0.30 29.34 -7.31
CA TRP A 389 0.45 30.45 -6.36
C TRP A 389 0.87 31.82 -6.93
N HIS A 390 -0.13 32.65 -7.23
CA HIS A 390 -0.07 34.08 -6.95
C HIS A 390 -1.49 34.64 -6.89
N CYS A 391 -2.02 34.83 -5.68
CA CYS A 391 -3.17 35.71 -5.49
C CYS A 391 -2.64 37.15 -5.61
N ARG A 392 -2.71 37.71 -6.82
CA ARG A 392 -2.48 39.14 -7.08
C ARG A 392 -3.60 39.71 -7.95
N ARG A 393 -4.25 40.74 -7.37
CA ARG A 393 -5.19 41.74 -7.93
C ARG A 393 -6.65 41.27 -8.06
N CYS A 394 -7.67 41.91 -7.50
CA CYS A 394 -7.87 43.30 -7.08
C CYS A 394 -7.28 44.33 -8.04
N ARG A 395 -8.10 44.99 -8.88
CA ARG A 395 -8.05 46.45 -8.96
C ARG A 395 -9.16 47.07 -9.80
N HIS A 396 -9.73 48.11 -9.21
CA HIS A 396 -10.19 49.32 -9.88
C HIS A 396 -9.36 49.68 -11.12
N SER A 397 -10.10 49.98 -12.18
CA SER A 397 -9.98 51.17 -13.03
C SER A 397 -8.60 51.75 -13.37
N ALA A 398 -8.44 51.94 -14.68
CA ALA A 398 -7.62 52.93 -15.38
C ALA A 398 -6.20 52.53 -15.83
N CYS A 399 -5.96 52.87 -17.11
CA CYS A 399 -4.67 53.06 -17.80
C CYS A 399 -3.87 51.80 -18.16
N PHE A 400 -4.07 51.27 -19.38
CA PHE A 400 -3.27 51.66 -20.55
C PHE A 400 -3.77 50.94 -21.82
N ALA A 401 -3.82 51.68 -22.92
CA ALA A 401 -4.35 51.28 -24.21
C ALA A 401 -3.29 50.65 -25.13
N ALA A 402 -3.79 49.97 -26.15
CA ALA A 402 -3.20 49.69 -27.46
C ALA A 402 -2.01 48.70 -27.51
N ASN A 403 -2.22 47.54 -28.15
CA ASN A 403 -1.99 47.42 -29.59
C ASN A 403 -2.48 46.06 -30.09
N SER A 404 -3.33 46.10 -31.12
CA SER A 404 -3.86 44.95 -31.85
C SER A 404 -2.84 44.46 -32.86
N ARG A 405 -2.73 43.13 -33.02
CA ARG A 405 -2.46 42.48 -34.32
C ARG A 405 -2.82 40.99 -34.27
N SER A 406 -3.80 40.69 -35.11
CA SER A 406 -4.33 39.40 -35.56
C SER A 406 -3.33 38.54 -36.32
N PHE A 407 -3.48 37.20 -36.27
CA PHE A 407 -3.56 36.24 -37.40
C PHE A 407 -3.50 34.76 -36.90
N PRO A 408 -3.93 33.73 -37.67
CA PRO A 408 -5.12 32.94 -37.31
C PRO A 408 -4.88 31.42 -37.16
N ALA A 409 -5.98 30.72 -36.89
CA ALA A 409 -6.15 29.28 -36.76
C ALA A 409 -5.66 28.44 -37.96
N ALA A 410 -5.18 27.22 -37.66
CA ALA A 410 -4.99 26.14 -38.62
C ALA A 410 -5.90 24.95 -38.26
N SER A 411 -6.66 24.48 -39.25
CA SER A 411 -7.56 23.32 -39.26
C SER A 411 -6.81 22.00 -39.53
N PRO A 412 -7.43 20.83 -39.30
CA PRO A 412 -6.75 19.53 -39.22
C PRO A 412 -6.74 18.78 -40.56
N THR A 413 -5.66 18.05 -40.86
CA THR A 413 -5.66 17.03 -41.92
C THR A 413 -4.75 15.84 -41.62
N ALA A 414 -5.34 14.66 -41.81
CA ALA A 414 -4.79 13.43 -42.36
C ALA A 414 -3.92 12.52 -41.48
N ALA A 415 -4.49 11.32 -41.31
CA ALA A 415 -3.94 10.10 -40.77
C ALA A 415 -2.84 9.48 -41.66
N THR A 416 -1.80 8.92 -41.02
CA THR A 416 -1.01 7.81 -41.55
C THR A 416 -0.50 6.95 -40.39
N SER A 417 -0.77 5.65 -40.45
CA SER A 417 -0.42 4.58 -39.51
C SER A 417 1.10 4.36 -39.35
N PRO A 418 1.62 4.00 -38.16
CA PRO A 418 3.02 3.59 -38.00
C PRO A 418 3.15 2.05 -37.94
N ARG A 419 3.08 1.39 -39.09
CA ARG A 419 3.61 0.02 -39.29
C ARG A 419 4.67 0.06 -40.39
N SER A 420 5.87 0.58 -40.09
CA SER A 420 7.08 0.41 -40.95
C SER A 420 8.32 1.11 -40.40
N ARG A 421 8.63 0.99 -39.10
CA ARG A 421 9.85 1.64 -38.57
C ARG A 421 10.65 0.79 -37.58
N TRP A 422 10.78 -0.50 -37.84
CA TRP A 422 11.76 -1.37 -37.16
C TRP A 422 12.15 -2.54 -38.09
N SER A 423 12.96 -2.24 -39.11
CA SER A 423 13.62 -3.25 -39.96
C SER A 423 15.01 -2.75 -40.35
N SER A 424 15.88 -2.52 -39.36
CA SER A 424 17.29 -2.22 -39.62
C SER A 424 18.18 -2.31 -38.36
N TRP A 425 18.06 -3.38 -37.57
CA TRP A 425 19.07 -3.74 -36.56
C TRP A 425 19.24 -5.26 -36.51
N SER A 426 19.90 -5.82 -37.52
CA SER A 426 20.29 -7.23 -37.56
C SER A 426 21.63 -7.38 -38.27
N THR A 427 22.73 -7.02 -37.62
CA THR A 427 24.09 -7.54 -37.89
C THR A 427 25.00 -7.16 -36.72
N TRP A 428 25.27 -8.11 -35.82
CA TRP A 428 26.46 -8.05 -34.95
C TRP A 428 27.61 -8.76 -35.68
N PRO A 429 28.79 -8.13 -35.84
CA PRO A 429 29.93 -8.79 -36.45
C PRO A 429 30.64 -9.70 -35.45
N SER A 430 30.89 -10.94 -35.87
CA SER A 430 31.84 -11.86 -35.26
C SER A 430 33.25 -11.63 -35.82
N SER A 431 34.23 -11.41 -34.96
CA SER A 431 35.68 -11.49 -35.20
C SER A 431 36.30 -12.17 -33.96
N ALA A 432 37.25 -13.10 -33.97
CA ALA A 432 38.27 -13.56 -34.93
C ALA A 432 38.86 -12.48 -35.83
#